data_AF-A0A328VBU3-F1
#
_entry.id   AF-A0A328VBU3-F1
#
_cell.length_a   1.000
_cell.length_b   1.000
_cell.length_c   1.000
_cell.angle_alpha   90.00
_cell.angle_beta   90.00
_cell.angle_gamma   90.00
#
_symmetry.space_group_name_H-M   'P 1'
#
loop_
_entity.id
_entity.type
_entity.pdbx_description
1 polymer ?
#
loop_
_entity_poly.entity_id
_entity_poly.type
_entity_poly.pdbx_seq_one_letter_code
_entity_poly.pdbx_strand_id
1 'polypeptide(L)'
;MDRALQLTGALLWRGRREQGVRLLVIPLAFALFFLLLCLVTLYFPGLLTPLSRFAIQAQAQAYFGATVRGNAGLAMALLLIQGPYLIALFAAFMGATLAQNLVGTEAARGGLELLLSSAYRVQEVFVAFLLASFVLTICQWAILALGTLGAAATVLALLRIAFTLQARYIALAVAVPLPIALWANLGALFLGMAFPRLTQIRTGSTTNLMQLLAALPALALLILINIRPDLNAGLIAAIALGVGLAGSIVSAVLLRLRFRPEFVLET
;
A
#
# COMPACT_ATOMS: atom_id res chain seq x y z
N MET A 1 -23.09 13.87 9.76
CA MET A 1 -22.16 12.72 9.76
C MET A 1 -22.86 11.45 9.25
N ASP A 2 -24.09 11.19 9.68
CA ASP A 2 -24.87 9.99 9.30
C ASP A 2 -25.02 9.77 7.79
N ARG A 3 -25.19 10.86 7.02
CA ARG A 3 -25.28 10.83 5.55
C ARG A 3 -24.01 10.31 4.87
N ALA A 4 -22.84 10.75 5.33
CA ALA A 4 -21.55 10.29 4.78
C ALA A 4 -21.31 8.81 5.10
N LEU A 5 -21.74 8.34 6.29
CA LEU A 5 -21.64 6.92 6.66
C LEU A 5 -22.57 6.04 5.81
N GLN A 6 -23.79 6.48 5.53
CA GLN A 6 -24.71 5.77 4.63
C GLN A 6 -24.12 5.66 3.21
N LEU A 7 -23.58 6.77 2.68
CA LEU A 7 -22.92 6.77 1.38
C LEU A 7 -21.67 5.88 1.38
N THR A 8 -20.89 5.88 2.47
CA THR A 8 -19.75 4.98 2.66
C THR A 8 -20.19 3.52 2.57
N GLY A 9 -21.28 3.15 3.24
CA GLY A 9 -21.84 1.81 3.21
C GLY A 9 -22.26 1.39 1.80
N ALA A 10 -22.91 2.28 1.06
CA ALA A 10 -23.29 2.05 -0.34
C ALA A 10 -22.06 1.85 -1.25
N LEU A 11 -21.05 2.71 -1.12
CA LEU A 11 -19.79 2.61 -1.87
C LEU A 11 -19.02 1.33 -1.52
N LEU A 12 -19.01 0.91 -0.25
CA LEU A 12 -18.38 -0.34 0.18
C LEU A 12 -19.10 -1.56 -0.39
N TRP A 13 -20.43 -1.60 -0.32
CA TRP A 13 -21.22 -2.67 -0.90
C TRP A 13 -20.97 -2.79 -2.40
N ARG A 14 -20.95 -1.64 -3.09
CA ARG A 14 -20.71 -1.58 -4.54
C ARG A 14 -19.28 -1.97 -4.89
N GLY A 15 -18.28 -1.43 -4.19
CA GLY A 15 -16.88 -1.79 -4.34
C GLY A 15 -16.65 -3.29 -4.14
N ARG A 16 -17.29 -3.89 -3.13
CA ARG A 16 -17.27 -5.34 -2.92
C ARG A 16 -17.91 -6.09 -4.08
N ARG A 17 -19.05 -5.63 -4.62
CA ARG A 17 -19.74 -6.30 -5.73
C ARG A 17 -18.96 -6.21 -7.05
N GLU A 18 -18.38 -5.05 -7.34
CA GLU A 18 -17.70 -4.79 -8.61
C GLU A 18 -16.27 -5.31 -8.63
N GLN A 19 -15.53 -5.12 -7.53
CA GLN A 19 -14.16 -5.62 -7.45
C GLN A 19 -14.14 -7.10 -7.02
N GLY A 20 -15.14 -7.57 -6.27
CA GLY A 20 -15.42 -8.99 -6.01
C GLY A 20 -14.18 -9.80 -5.67
N VAL A 21 -13.94 -10.82 -6.49
CA VAL A 21 -12.80 -11.73 -6.37
C VAL A 21 -11.45 -11.02 -6.54
N ARG A 22 -11.36 -9.92 -7.29
CA ARG A 22 -10.10 -9.19 -7.52
C ARG A 22 -9.55 -8.57 -6.24
N LEU A 23 -10.42 -8.15 -5.31
CA LEU A 23 -10.01 -7.65 -3.99
C LEU A 23 -9.19 -8.69 -3.21
N LEU A 24 -9.48 -9.99 -3.42
CA LEU A 24 -8.77 -11.09 -2.77
C LEU A 24 -7.60 -11.59 -3.60
N VAL A 25 -7.82 -11.80 -4.90
CA VAL A 25 -6.84 -12.45 -5.79
C VAL A 25 -5.59 -11.60 -6.00
N ILE A 26 -5.72 -10.28 -6.15
CA ILE A 26 -4.56 -9.42 -6.41
C ILE A 26 -3.58 -9.42 -5.20
N PRO A 27 -4.00 -9.14 -3.95
CA PRO A 27 -3.13 -9.26 -2.79
C PRO A 27 -2.54 -10.67 -2.61
N LEU A 28 -3.33 -11.71 -2.84
CA LEU A 28 -2.87 -13.10 -2.75
C LEU A 28 -1.83 -13.43 -3.82
N ALA A 29 -2.00 -12.94 -5.06
CA ALA A 29 -1.02 -13.12 -6.12
C ALA A 29 0.32 -12.45 -5.76
N PHE A 30 0.29 -11.25 -5.17
CA PHE A 30 1.50 -10.61 -4.66
C PHE A 30 2.11 -11.38 -3.48
N ALA A 31 1.32 -11.89 -2.54
CA ALA A 31 1.82 -12.73 -1.46
C ALA A 31 2.49 -14.01 -1.99
N LEU A 32 1.91 -14.64 -3.02
CA LEU A 32 2.49 -15.81 -3.68
C LEU A 32 3.76 -15.45 -4.46
N PHE A 33 3.81 -14.27 -5.07
CA PHE A 33 5.02 -13.73 -5.69
C PHE A 33 6.15 -13.53 -4.65
N PHE A 34 5.83 -13.01 -3.46
CA PHE A 34 6.81 -12.92 -2.37
C PHE A 34 7.32 -14.27 -1.90
N LEU A 35 6.42 -15.25 -1.78
CA LEU A 35 6.80 -16.62 -1.47
C LEU A 35 7.75 -17.18 -2.54
N LEU A 36 7.43 -16.97 -3.82
CA LEU A 36 8.30 -17.38 -4.93
C LEU A 36 9.68 -16.71 -4.82
N LEU A 37 9.75 -15.40 -4.58
CA LEU A 37 11.01 -14.68 -4.39
C LEU A 37 11.84 -15.25 -3.23
N CYS A 38 11.18 -15.62 -2.13
CA CYS A 38 11.84 -16.28 -1.00
C CYS A 38 12.41 -17.66 -1.39
N LEU A 39 11.61 -18.50 -2.04
CA LEU A 39 12.03 -19.83 -2.48
C LEU A 39 13.18 -19.74 -3.48
N VAL A 40 13.12 -18.81 -4.43
CA VAL A 40 14.19 -18.52 -5.39
C VAL A 40 15.47 -18.12 -4.65
N THR A 41 15.37 -17.24 -3.66
CA THR A 41 16.53 -16.80 -2.86
C THR A 41 17.14 -17.95 -2.05
N LEU A 42 16.31 -18.85 -1.56
CA LEU A 42 16.74 -19.99 -0.75
C LEU A 42 17.44 -21.08 -1.58
N TYR A 43 16.82 -21.49 -2.69
CA TYR A 43 17.27 -22.61 -3.50
C TYR A 43 18.21 -22.22 -4.65
N PHE A 44 18.07 -20.99 -5.16
CA PHE A 44 18.81 -20.48 -6.32
C PHE A 44 19.43 -19.10 -6.03
N PRO A 45 20.28 -18.96 -4.99
CA PRO A 45 20.87 -17.67 -4.61
C PRO A 45 21.74 -17.04 -5.70
N GLY A 46 22.19 -17.83 -6.68
CA GLY A 46 22.95 -17.36 -7.84
C GLY A 46 22.13 -16.56 -8.86
N LEU A 47 20.79 -16.61 -8.79
CA LEU A 47 19.90 -15.79 -9.63
C LEU A 47 19.78 -14.35 -9.13
N LEU A 48 20.15 -14.08 -7.87
CA LEU A 48 20.21 -12.71 -7.36
C LEU A 48 21.41 -12.00 -7.99
N THR A 49 21.21 -10.74 -8.38
CA THR A 49 22.34 -9.91 -8.82
C THR A 49 23.38 -9.80 -7.70
N PRO A 50 24.68 -9.68 -8.03
CA PRO A 50 25.75 -9.58 -7.02
C PRO A 50 25.49 -8.47 -5.99
N LEU A 51 24.96 -7.32 -6.44
CA LEU A 51 24.62 -6.19 -5.59
C LEU A 51 23.48 -6.52 -4.62
N SER A 52 22.38 -7.11 -5.12
CA SER A 52 21.25 -7.51 -4.26
C SER A 52 21.67 -8.54 -3.23
N ARG A 53 22.48 -9.54 -3.63
CA ARG A 53 22.98 -10.57 -2.73
C ARG A 53 23.86 -9.98 -1.63
N PHE A 54 24.79 -9.07 -1.98
CA PHE A 54 25.64 -8.40 -1.00
C PHE A 54 24.83 -7.57 -0.01
N ALA A 55 23.86 -6.79 -0.48
CA ALA A 55 23.00 -5.97 0.38
C ALA A 55 22.18 -6.82 1.37
N ILE A 56 21.56 -7.91 0.89
CA ILE A 56 20.79 -8.84 1.74
C ILE A 56 21.70 -9.53 2.74
N GLN A 57 22.92 -9.92 2.33
CA GLN A 57 23.89 -10.56 3.23
C GLN A 57 24.39 -9.61 4.32
N ALA A 58 24.67 -8.34 3.98
CA ALA A 58 25.05 -7.31 4.94
C ALA A 58 23.91 -7.06 5.95
N GLN A 59 22.66 -7.00 5.49
CA GLN A 59 21.48 -6.89 6.36
C GLN A 59 21.32 -8.14 7.25
N ALA A 60 21.50 -9.35 6.70
CA ALA A 60 21.43 -10.58 7.48
C ALA A 60 22.47 -10.60 8.61
N GLN A 61 23.71 -10.19 8.32
CA GLN A 61 24.79 -10.11 9.31
C GLN A 61 24.51 -9.04 10.38
N ALA A 62 24.01 -7.87 9.98
CA ALA A 62 23.71 -6.79 10.93
C ALA A 62 22.56 -7.16 11.90
N TYR A 63 21.54 -7.86 11.42
CA TYR A 63 20.33 -8.16 12.22
C TYR A 63 20.36 -9.52 12.91
N PHE A 64 20.95 -10.56 12.30
CA PHE A 64 20.99 -11.91 12.85
C PHE A 64 22.39 -12.30 13.35
N GLY A 65 23.43 -11.49 13.09
CA GLY A 65 24.80 -11.80 13.48
C GLY A 65 25.31 -13.11 12.87
N ALA A 66 26.14 -13.84 13.61
CA ALA A 66 26.70 -15.12 13.17
C ALA A 66 25.75 -16.32 13.28
N THR A 67 24.54 -16.13 13.82
CA THR A 67 23.61 -17.23 14.16
C THR A 67 22.95 -17.87 12.96
N VAL A 68 22.73 -17.12 11.87
CA VAL A 68 22.13 -17.64 10.64
C VAL A 68 23.12 -17.51 9.49
N ARG A 69 23.66 -18.64 9.02
CA ARG A 69 24.63 -18.71 7.92
C ARG A 69 24.02 -19.34 6.67
N GLY A 70 24.57 -18.97 5.51
CA GLY A 70 24.16 -19.54 4.22
C GLY A 70 22.83 -18.99 3.68
N ASN A 71 22.21 -19.72 2.75
CA ASN A 71 21.03 -19.25 2.00
C ASN A 71 19.81 -19.02 2.89
N ALA A 72 19.69 -19.75 4.01
CA ALA A 72 18.65 -19.55 5.01
C ALA A 72 18.70 -18.12 5.60
N GLY A 73 19.89 -17.61 5.87
CA GLY A 73 20.08 -16.23 6.38
C GLY A 73 19.69 -15.18 5.34
N LEU A 74 19.97 -15.44 4.07
CA LEU A 74 19.55 -14.57 2.96
C LEU A 74 18.03 -14.55 2.80
N ALA A 75 17.39 -15.71 2.81
CA ALA A 75 15.93 -15.83 2.73
C ALA A 75 15.24 -15.15 3.92
N MET A 76 15.79 -15.30 5.13
CA MET A 76 15.31 -14.61 6.33
C MET A 76 15.48 -13.11 6.25
N ALA A 77 16.63 -12.61 5.81
CA ALA A 77 16.85 -11.17 5.65
C ALA A 77 15.92 -10.57 4.59
N LEU A 78 15.71 -11.26 3.47
CA LEU A 78 14.75 -10.82 2.45
C LEU A 78 13.33 -10.74 3.02
N LEU A 79 12.85 -11.81 3.67
CA LEU A 79 11.48 -11.88 4.15
C LEU A 79 11.20 -10.98 5.33
N LEU A 80 12.09 -11.01 6.31
CA LEU A 80 11.88 -10.31 7.56
C LEU A 80 12.23 -8.84 7.37
N ILE A 81 13.41 -8.54 6.79
CA ILE A 81 13.94 -7.16 6.77
C ILE A 81 13.36 -6.42 5.59
N GLN A 82 13.47 -6.96 4.39
CA GLN A 82 12.95 -6.29 3.20
C GLN A 82 11.45 -6.46 3.02
N GLY A 83 10.88 -7.58 3.47
CA GLY A 83 9.47 -7.91 3.32
C GLY A 83 8.52 -6.79 3.73
N PRO A 84 8.63 -6.19 4.94
CA PRO A 84 7.81 -5.05 5.34
C PRO A 84 7.83 -3.88 4.36
N TYR A 85 9.01 -3.50 3.87
CA TYR A 85 9.15 -2.38 2.93
C TYR A 85 8.57 -2.72 1.56
N LEU A 86 8.72 -3.97 1.12
CA LEU A 86 8.10 -4.42 -0.12
C LEU A 86 6.57 -4.50 0.04
N ILE A 87 6.05 -5.02 1.16
CA ILE A 87 4.62 -4.99 1.48
C ILE A 87 4.12 -3.54 1.47
N ALA A 88 4.87 -2.58 2.03
CA ALA A 88 4.53 -1.17 2.00
C ALA A 88 4.44 -0.63 0.57
N LEU A 89 5.38 -0.99 -0.29
CA LEU A 89 5.39 -0.59 -1.69
C LEU A 89 4.17 -1.15 -2.45
N PHE A 90 3.95 -2.46 -2.40
CA PHE A 90 2.82 -3.06 -3.10
C PHE A 90 1.47 -2.63 -2.53
N ALA A 91 1.36 -2.50 -1.20
CA ALA A 91 0.16 -1.96 -0.57
C ALA A 91 -0.11 -0.49 -0.96
N ALA A 92 0.93 0.32 -1.14
CA ALA A 92 0.82 1.67 -1.66
C ALA A 92 0.26 1.70 -3.09
N PHE A 93 0.80 0.88 -3.99
CA PHE A 93 0.30 0.78 -5.36
C PHE A 93 -1.14 0.25 -5.41
N MET A 94 -1.46 -0.80 -4.63
CA MET A 94 -2.81 -1.33 -4.54
C MET A 94 -3.79 -0.28 -4.00
N GLY A 95 -3.44 0.41 -2.91
CA GLY A 95 -4.24 1.47 -2.31
C GLY A 95 -4.48 2.63 -3.29
N ALA A 96 -3.44 3.09 -3.97
CA ALA A 96 -3.55 4.14 -4.99
C ALA A 96 -4.44 3.72 -6.17
N THR A 97 -4.24 2.51 -6.68
CA THR A 97 -5.05 1.92 -7.76
C THR A 97 -6.52 1.80 -7.37
N LEU A 98 -6.78 1.36 -6.13
CA LEU A 98 -8.13 1.19 -5.62
C LEU A 98 -8.87 2.53 -5.52
N ALA A 99 -8.21 3.56 -4.98
CA ALA A 99 -8.77 4.91 -4.92
C ALA A 99 -9.11 5.46 -6.31
N GLN A 100 -8.18 5.33 -7.26
CA GLN A 100 -8.40 5.78 -8.65
C GLN A 100 -9.55 5.03 -9.32
N ASN A 101 -9.62 3.71 -9.15
CA ASN A 101 -10.71 2.92 -9.72
C ASN A 101 -12.06 3.30 -9.10
N LEU A 102 -12.12 3.54 -7.79
CA LEU A 102 -13.36 3.95 -7.12
C LEU A 102 -13.87 5.29 -7.68
N VAL A 103 -13.00 6.30 -7.77
CA VAL A 103 -13.38 7.62 -8.32
C VAL A 103 -13.67 7.53 -9.82
N GLY A 104 -12.81 6.86 -10.58
CA GLY A 104 -12.93 6.74 -12.03
C GLY A 104 -14.20 6.00 -12.47
N THR A 105 -14.58 4.92 -11.78
CA THR A 105 -15.82 4.19 -12.07
C THR A 105 -17.07 5.00 -11.76
N GLU A 106 -17.06 5.83 -10.72
CA GLU A 106 -18.19 6.70 -10.39
C GLU A 106 -18.26 7.92 -11.31
N ALA A 107 -17.11 8.50 -11.68
CA ALA A 107 -17.04 9.57 -12.68
C ALA A 107 -17.55 9.09 -14.04
N ALA A 108 -17.09 7.93 -14.52
CA ALA A 108 -17.45 7.39 -15.84
C ALA A 108 -18.94 7.05 -15.97
N ARG A 109 -19.67 6.91 -14.86
CA ARG A 109 -21.12 6.61 -14.85
C ARG A 109 -21.98 7.85 -14.58
N GLY A 110 -21.38 9.04 -14.49
CA GLY A 110 -22.08 10.25 -14.04
C GLY A 110 -22.53 10.19 -12.57
N GLY A 111 -22.02 9.22 -11.80
CA GLY A 111 -22.38 9.03 -10.40
C GLY A 111 -21.93 10.19 -9.52
N LEU A 112 -20.78 10.81 -9.85
CA LEU A 112 -20.32 12.01 -9.16
C LEU A 112 -21.24 13.20 -9.39
N GLU A 113 -21.71 13.43 -10.63
CA GLU A 113 -22.67 14.49 -10.96
C GLU A 113 -24.02 14.27 -10.26
N LEU A 114 -24.48 13.02 -10.21
CA LEU A 114 -25.72 12.66 -9.51
C LEU A 114 -25.60 12.86 -7.99
N LEU A 115 -24.46 12.51 -7.39
CA LEU A 115 -24.20 12.76 -5.98
C LEU A 115 -24.10 14.26 -5.67
N LEU A 116 -23.48 15.05 -6.55
CA LEU A 116 -23.32 16.50 -6.37
C LEU A 116 -24.59 17.31 -6.67
N SER A 117 -25.48 16.81 -7.53
CA SER A 117 -26.79 17.41 -7.80
C SER A 117 -27.82 17.08 -6.71
N SER A 118 -27.56 16.05 -5.91
CA SER A 118 -28.39 15.70 -4.76
C SER A 118 -28.04 16.53 -3.52
N ALA A 119 -28.75 16.31 -2.40
CA ALA A 119 -28.55 17.06 -1.15
C ALA A 119 -27.28 16.71 -0.35
N TYR A 120 -26.25 16.13 -0.99
CA TYR A 120 -24.95 15.85 -0.38
C TYR A 120 -23.99 17.01 -0.59
N ARG A 121 -23.26 17.37 0.46
CA ARG A 121 -22.16 18.33 0.32
C ARG A 121 -20.95 17.63 -0.29
N VAL A 122 -20.16 18.36 -1.08
CA VAL A 122 -18.87 17.90 -1.62
C VAL A 122 -18.02 17.18 -0.57
N GLN A 123 -17.92 17.76 0.63
CA GLN A 123 -17.13 17.21 1.73
C GLN A 123 -17.66 15.85 2.19
N GLU A 124 -18.98 15.65 2.19
CA GLU A 124 -19.59 14.37 2.57
C GLU A 124 -19.30 13.30 1.52
N VAL A 125 -19.35 13.67 0.23
CA VAL A 125 -18.97 12.77 -0.87
C VAL A 125 -17.50 12.39 -0.73
N PHE A 126 -16.59 13.35 -0.58
CA PHE A 126 -15.17 13.06 -0.42
C PHE A 126 -14.89 12.14 0.77
N VAL A 127 -15.45 12.46 1.95
CA VAL A 127 -15.27 11.65 3.16
C VAL A 127 -15.83 10.23 2.94
N ALA A 128 -16.95 10.09 2.25
CA ALA A 128 -17.52 8.77 1.97
C ALA A 128 -16.62 7.92 1.05
N PHE A 129 -16.07 8.53 -0.01
CA PHE A 129 -15.08 7.86 -0.88
C PHE A 129 -13.81 7.51 -0.11
N LEU A 130 -13.31 8.40 0.72
CA LEU A 130 -12.11 8.20 1.54
C LEU A 130 -12.29 7.04 2.53
N LEU A 131 -13.40 7.03 3.27
CA LEU A 131 -13.68 5.96 4.23
C LEU A 131 -13.86 4.62 3.53
N ALA A 132 -14.59 4.60 2.39
CA ALA A 132 -14.77 3.39 1.62
C ALA A 132 -13.44 2.87 1.05
N SER A 133 -12.62 3.74 0.48
CA SER A 133 -11.32 3.38 -0.09
C SER A 133 -10.31 2.95 0.98
N PHE A 134 -10.35 3.56 2.17
CA PHE A 134 -9.52 3.18 3.32
C PHE A 134 -9.86 1.80 3.84
N VAL A 135 -11.14 1.50 4.06
CA VAL A 135 -11.57 0.17 4.51
C VAL A 135 -11.14 -0.90 3.51
N LEU A 136 -11.36 -0.67 2.21
CA LEU A 136 -10.94 -1.63 1.19
C LEU A 136 -9.41 -1.78 1.11
N THR A 137 -8.65 -0.69 1.29
CA THR A 137 -7.18 -0.72 1.33
C THR A 137 -6.67 -1.47 2.55
N ILE A 138 -7.28 -1.27 3.73
CA ILE A 138 -6.96 -2.02 4.95
C ILE A 138 -7.21 -3.51 4.72
N CYS A 139 -8.33 -3.88 4.09
CA CYS A 139 -8.61 -5.28 3.75
C CYS A 139 -7.55 -5.86 2.80
N GLN A 140 -7.21 -5.17 1.70
CA GLN A 140 -6.18 -5.64 0.75
C GLN A 140 -4.79 -5.75 1.40
N TRP A 141 -4.42 -4.74 2.19
CA TRP A 141 -3.18 -4.75 2.96
C TRP A 141 -3.14 -5.92 3.93
N ALA A 142 -4.23 -6.18 4.68
CA ALA A 142 -4.29 -7.27 5.64
C ALA A 142 -4.10 -8.62 4.95
N ILE A 143 -4.74 -8.84 3.79
CA ILE A 143 -4.57 -10.07 3.00
C ILE A 143 -3.12 -10.20 2.51
N LEU A 144 -2.54 -9.13 1.96
CA LEU A 144 -1.15 -9.13 1.50
C LEU A 144 -0.18 -9.40 2.65
N ALA A 145 -0.32 -8.69 3.76
CA ALA A 145 0.56 -8.79 4.91
C ALA A 145 0.46 -10.17 5.56
N LEU A 146 -0.76 -10.64 5.86
CA LEU A 146 -0.96 -11.97 6.45
C LEU A 146 -0.53 -13.09 5.48
N GLY A 147 -0.80 -12.95 4.19
CA GLY A 147 -0.37 -13.91 3.18
C GLY A 147 1.15 -13.98 3.09
N THR A 148 1.82 -12.83 3.05
CA THR A 148 3.29 -12.76 2.93
C THR A 148 3.99 -13.22 4.21
N LEU A 149 3.56 -12.72 5.37
CA LEU A 149 4.13 -13.10 6.67
C LEU A 149 3.79 -14.55 7.03
N GLY A 150 2.59 -15.01 6.74
CA GLY A 150 2.17 -16.40 6.94
C GLY A 150 2.94 -17.38 6.05
N ALA A 151 3.13 -17.03 4.76
CA ALA A 151 3.94 -17.82 3.85
C ALA A 151 5.41 -17.88 4.32
N ALA A 152 5.97 -16.74 4.73
CA ALA A 152 7.30 -16.65 5.32
C ALA A 152 7.45 -17.56 6.55
N ALA A 153 6.52 -17.46 7.50
CA ALA A 153 6.51 -18.29 8.70
C ALA A 153 6.41 -19.78 8.36
N THR A 154 5.59 -20.14 7.38
CA THR A 154 5.44 -21.52 6.91
C THR A 154 6.74 -22.07 6.33
N VAL A 155 7.44 -21.31 5.48
CA VAL A 155 8.75 -21.71 4.93
C VAL A 155 9.77 -21.91 6.04
N LEU A 156 9.86 -21.00 7.01
CA LEU A 156 10.80 -21.12 8.13
C LEU A 156 10.49 -22.33 9.02
N ALA A 157 9.21 -22.60 9.27
CA ALA A 157 8.76 -23.77 10.02
C ALA A 157 9.12 -25.08 9.29
N LEU A 158 8.90 -25.15 7.97
CA LEU A 158 9.25 -26.32 7.16
C LEU A 158 10.76 -26.61 7.17
N LEU A 159 11.59 -25.56 7.21
CA LEU A 159 13.05 -25.68 7.31
C LEU A 159 13.54 -25.94 8.74
N ARG A 160 12.64 -26.02 9.72
CA ARG A 160 12.94 -26.18 11.15
C ARG A 160 13.92 -25.12 11.67
N ILE A 161 13.88 -23.92 11.10
CA ILE A 161 14.72 -22.81 11.55
C ILE A 161 14.04 -22.19 12.77
N ALA A 162 14.57 -22.48 13.95
CA ALA A 162 14.15 -21.81 15.16
C ALA A 162 14.67 -20.36 15.15
N PHE A 163 13.76 -19.40 15.18
CA PHE A 163 14.12 -18.00 15.30
C PHE A 163 13.15 -17.30 16.27
N THR A 164 13.70 -16.44 17.12
CA THR A 164 12.91 -15.60 18.01
C THR A 164 12.68 -14.26 17.33
N LEU A 165 11.47 -14.02 16.85
CA LEU A 165 11.06 -12.69 16.41
C LEU A 165 10.94 -11.78 17.63
N GLN A 166 11.73 -10.71 17.64
CA GLN A 166 11.49 -9.64 18.60
C GLN A 166 10.12 -9.00 18.31
N ALA A 167 9.29 -8.83 19.33
CA ALA A 167 7.95 -8.24 19.18
C ALA A 167 7.99 -6.87 18.49
N ARG A 168 9.04 -6.08 18.75
CA ARG A 168 9.29 -4.80 18.09
C ARG A 168 9.35 -4.93 16.57
N TYR A 169 9.89 -6.02 16.07
CA TYR A 169 10.03 -6.27 14.64
C TYR A 169 8.70 -6.61 13.98
N ILE A 170 7.88 -7.44 14.63
CA ILE A 170 6.52 -7.73 14.17
C ILE A 170 5.70 -6.44 14.17
N ALA A 171 5.82 -5.64 15.22
CA ALA A 171 5.15 -4.34 15.30
C ALA A 171 5.54 -3.45 14.12
N LEU A 172 6.82 -3.42 13.73
CA LEU A 172 7.29 -2.66 12.57
C LEU A 172 6.82 -3.21 11.24
N ALA A 173 6.86 -4.54 11.08
CA ALA A 173 6.39 -5.23 9.90
C ALA A 173 4.91 -4.93 9.59
N VAL A 174 4.12 -4.71 10.64
CA VAL A 174 2.70 -4.39 10.54
C VAL A 174 2.43 -2.88 10.51
N ALA A 175 3.15 -2.10 11.33
CA ALA A 175 2.85 -0.67 11.51
C ALA A 175 3.40 0.22 10.40
N VAL A 176 4.48 -0.15 9.71
CA VAL A 176 5.05 0.67 8.62
C VAL A 176 4.22 0.61 7.34
N PRO A 177 3.79 -0.58 6.85
CA PRO A 177 3.19 -0.65 5.53
C PRO A 177 1.80 -0.03 5.42
N LEU A 178 1.00 -0.14 6.48
CA LEU A 178 -0.39 0.31 6.47
C LEU A 178 -0.51 1.84 6.29
N PRO A 179 0.17 2.69 7.08
CA PRO A 179 0.11 4.14 6.92
C PRO A 179 0.56 4.61 5.54
N ILE A 180 1.58 3.95 4.97
CA ILE A 180 2.08 4.25 3.63
C ILE A 180 1.05 3.88 2.56
N ALA A 181 0.36 2.75 2.74
CA ALA A 181 -0.74 2.35 1.86
C ALA A 181 -1.91 3.33 1.90
N LEU A 182 -2.29 3.76 3.11
CA LEU A 182 -3.35 4.76 3.32
C LEU A 182 -2.96 6.13 2.75
N TRP A 183 -1.69 6.51 2.89
CA TRP A 183 -1.16 7.72 2.26
C TRP A 183 -1.31 7.69 0.74
N ALA A 184 -0.83 6.61 0.12
CA ALA A 184 -0.89 6.47 -1.33
C ALA A 184 -2.35 6.44 -1.81
N ASN A 185 -3.24 5.76 -1.07
CA ASN A 185 -4.68 5.78 -1.33
C ASN A 185 -5.23 7.21 -1.29
N LEU A 186 -4.99 7.95 -0.21
CA LEU A 186 -5.44 9.33 -0.05
C LEU A 186 -4.90 10.23 -1.15
N GLY A 187 -3.60 10.18 -1.43
CA GLY A 187 -2.97 11.01 -2.46
C GLY A 187 -3.58 10.73 -3.83
N ALA A 188 -3.79 9.46 -4.16
CA ALA A 188 -4.44 9.07 -5.41
C ALA A 188 -5.91 9.48 -5.47
N LEU A 189 -6.64 9.39 -4.36
CA LEU A 189 -8.03 9.84 -4.27
C LEU A 189 -8.13 11.36 -4.46
N PHE A 190 -7.28 12.11 -3.75
CA PHE A 190 -7.21 13.56 -3.84
C PHE A 190 -6.88 14.01 -5.26
N LEU A 191 -5.81 13.47 -5.85
CA LEU A 191 -5.44 13.77 -7.23
C LEU A 191 -6.56 13.39 -8.20
N GLY A 192 -7.23 12.26 -7.94
CA GLY A 192 -8.29 11.79 -8.80
C GLY A 192 -9.55 12.64 -8.81
N MET A 193 -9.90 13.23 -7.66
CA MET A 193 -11.02 14.16 -7.55
C MET A 193 -10.64 15.59 -7.96
N ALA A 194 -9.42 16.03 -7.66
CA ALA A 194 -8.95 17.37 -8.02
C ALA A 194 -8.68 17.51 -9.53
N PHE A 195 -8.27 16.42 -10.18
CA PHE A 195 -7.96 16.39 -11.61
C PHE A 195 -8.62 15.20 -12.32
N PRO A 196 -9.96 15.19 -12.50
CA PRO A 196 -10.67 14.07 -13.13
C PRO A 196 -10.18 13.76 -14.55
N ARG A 197 -9.70 14.77 -15.28
CA ARG A 197 -9.13 14.60 -16.63
C ARG A 197 -7.88 13.71 -16.64
N LEU A 198 -7.12 13.71 -15.54
CA LEU A 198 -5.95 12.84 -15.39
C LEU A 198 -6.34 11.40 -15.05
N THR A 199 -7.53 11.16 -14.47
CA THR A 199 -8.02 9.81 -14.17
C THR A 199 -8.78 9.17 -15.32
N GLN A 200 -9.33 9.97 -16.24
CA GLN A 200 -10.01 9.50 -17.46
C GLN A 200 -9.06 9.00 -18.56
N ILE A 201 -7.77 8.81 -18.26
CA ILE A 201 -6.79 8.37 -19.27
C ILE A 201 -7.20 7.02 -19.84
N ARG A 202 -7.59 7.05 -21.11
CA ARG A 202 -8.03 5.92 -21.94
C ARG A 202 -7.06 4.75 -21.84
N THR A 203 -7.64 3.55 -21.84
CA THR A 203 -7.01 2.26 -22.04
C THR A 203 -5.90 2.32 -23.11
N GLY A 204 -4.64 2.36 -22.68
CA GLY A 204 -3.48 2.22 -23.58
C GLY A 204 -2.28 3.15 -23.35
N SER A 205 -2.38 4.20 -22.55
CA SER A 205 -1.27 5.16 -22.38
C SER A 205 -1.24 5.74 -20.95
N THR A 206 -0.05 5.91 -20.36
CA THR A 206 0.27 6.70 -19.14
C THR A 206 -0.49 6.46 -17.82
N THR A 207 -1.09 5.28 -17.59
CA THR A 207 -1.80 4.91 -16.34
C THR A 207 -0.93 4.82 -15.07
N ASN A 208 0.22 5.47 -14.95
CA ASN A 208 1.06 5.29 -13.75
C ASN A 208 1.68 6.53 -13.13
N LEU A 209 1.55 7.74 -13.70
CA LEU A 209 2.19 8.91 -13.07
C LEU A 209 1.54 9.27 -11.72
N MET A 210 0.20 9.29 -11.64
CA MET A 210 -0.48 9.57 -10.36
C MET A 210 -0.24 8.47 -9.33
N GLN A 211 -0.24 7.20 -9.76
CA GLN A 211 0.04 6.07 -8.86
C GLN A 211 1.49 6.11 -8.36
N LEU A 212 2.44 6.40 -9.26
CA LEU A 212 3.85 6.54 -8.93
C LEU A 212 4.09 7.71 -7.98
N LEU A 213 3.46 8.87 -8.22
CA LEU A 213 3.53 10.03 -7.34
C LEU A 213 2.92 9.73 -5.96
N ALA A 214 1.78 9.03 -5.92
CA ALA A 214 1.14 8.63 -4.67
C ALA A 214 1.97 7.58 -3.90
N ALA A 215 2.63 6.65 -4.61
CA ALA A 215 3.50 5.62 -4.06
C ALA A 215 4.93 6.10 -3.81
N LEU A 216 5.27 7.36 -4.14
CA LEU A 216 6.61 7.92 -4.01
C LEU A 216 7.18 7.77 -2.59
N PRO A 217 6.42 7.97 -1.50
CA PRO A 217 6.95 7.73 -0.15
C PRO A 217 7.34 6.28 0.11
N ALA A 218 6.62 5.32 -0.48
CA ALA A 218 6.96 3.91 -0.36
C ALA A 218 8.26 3.59 -1.12
N LEU A 219 8.41 4.15 -2.32
CA LEU A 219 9.64 4.04 -3.11
C LEU A 219 10.83 4.70 -2.42
N ALA A 220 10.65 5.93 -1.92
CA ALA A 220 11.67 6.66 -1.17
C ALA A 220 12.09 5.87 0.07
N LEU A 221 11.14 5.27 0.78
CA LEU A 221 11.44 4.45 1.94
C LEU A 221 12.22 3.18 1.57
N LEU A 222 11.82 2.50 0.50
CA LEU A 222 12.53 1.32 0.02
C LEU A 222 13.97 1.65 -0.40
N ILE A 223 14.19 2.78 -1.11
CA ILE A 223 15.53 3.23 -1.48
C ILE A 223 16.33 3.59 -0.22
N LEU A 224 15.72 4.33 0.72
CA LEU A 224 16.38 4.78 1.93
C LEU A 224 16.89 3.61 2.79
N ILE A 225 16.09 2.56 2.99
CA ILE A 225 16.52 1.39 3.78
C ILE A 225 17.61 0.57 3.08
N ASN A 226 17.65 0.59 1.75
CA ASN A 226 18.71 -0.07 0.99
C ASN A 226 20.04 0.72 1.08
N ILE A 227 19.99 2.05 1.14
CA ILE A 227 21.19 2.90 1.28
C ILE A 227 21.68 2.96 2.74
N ARG A 228 20.74 3.03 3.70
CA ARG A 228 21.01 3.17 5.14
C ARG A 228 20.32 2.06 5.95
N PRO A 229 20.87 0.84 5.95
CA PRO A 229 20.29 -0.30 6.70
C PRO A 229 20.41 -0.16 8.22
N ASP A 230 21.22 0.80 8.69
CA ASP A 230 21.46 1.15 10.09
C ASP A 230 20.35 1.99 10.73
N LEU A 231 19.38 2.45 9.93
CA LEU A 231 18.28 3.26 10.43
C LEU A 231 17.41 2.47 11.42
N ASN A 232 17.12 3.11 12.55
CA ASN A 232 16.21 2.57 13.55
C ASN A 232 14.80 2.46 12.94
N ALA A 233 14.35 1.22 12.71
CA ALA A 233 13.05 0.95 12.11
C ALA A 233 11.87 1.56 12.91
N GLY A 234 12.01 1.73 14.23
CA GLY A 234 11.05 2.46 15.08
C GLY A 234 10.86 3.92 14.68
N LEU A 235 11.97 4.60 14.40
CA LEU A 235 11.97 5.99 13.94
C LEU A 235 11.36 6.09 12.54
N ILE A 236 11.69 5.15 11.66
CA ILE A 236 11.09 5.06 10.32
C ILE A 236 9.56 4.93 10.41
N ALA A 237 9.06 4.03 11.27
CA ALA A 237 7.63 3.84 11.45
C ALA A 237 6.96 5.11 12.00
N ALA A 238 7.56 5.75 12.98
CA ALA A 238 7.06 7.00 13.54
C ALA A 238 7.01 8.12 12.49
N ILE A 239 8.04 8.25 11.64
CA ILE A 239 8.04 9.22 10.54
C ILE A 239 6.97 8.86 9.51
N ALA A 240 6.86 7.60 9.10
CA ALA A 240 5.85 7.16 8.12
C ALA A 240 4.42 7.43 8.62
N LEU A 241 4.14 7.13 9.90
CA LEU A 241 2.88 7.47 10.56
C LEU A 241 2.65 8.97 10.61
N GLY A 242 3.66 9.74 11.02
CA GLY A 242 3.59 11.19 11.14
C GLY A 242 3.31 11.87 9.79
N VAL A 243 4.04 11.48 8.74
CA VAL A 243 3.82 11.95 7.37
C VAL A 243 2.43 11.54 6.90
N GLY A 244 2.05 10.28 7.09
CA GLY A 244 0.73 9.74 6.73
C GLY A 244 -0.43 10.57 7.31
N LEU A 245 -0.37 10.83 8.62
CA LEU A 245 -1.35 11.66 9.33
C LEU A 245 -1.30 13.11 8.88
N ALA A 246 -0.11 13.70 8.78
CA ALA A 246 0.06 15.10 8.43
C ALA A 246 -0.56 15.42 7.07
N GLY A 247 -0.28 14.64 6.03
CA GLY A 247 -0.92 14.91 4.74
C GLY A 247 -2.33 14.36 4.58
N SER A 248 -2.81 13.47 5.46
CA SER A 248 -4.27 13.27 5.63
C SER A 248 -4.96 14.56 6.04
N ILE A 249 -4.38 15.27 7.02
CA ILE A 249 -4.88 16.57 7.45
C ILE A 249 -4.72 17.62 6.34
N VAL A 250 -3.54 17.72 5.71
CA VAL A 250 -3.29 18.70 4.64
C VAL A 250 -4.23 18.46 3.46
N SER A 251 -4.45 17.21 3.04
CA SER A 251 -5.37 16.89 1.94
C SER A 251 -6.80 17.28 2.28
N ALA A 252 -7.27 16.98 3.51
CA ALA A 252 -8.59 17.39 3.98
C ALA A 252 -8.75 18.93 4.00
N VAL A 253 -7.72 19.65 4.45
CA VAL A 253 -7.70 21.12 4.48
C VAL A 253 -7.67 21.70 3.06
N LEU A 254 -6.81 21.19 2.18
CA LEU A 254 -6.71 21.64 0.80
C LEU A 254 -8.02 21.43 0.05
N LEU A 255 -8.70 20.31 0.26
CA LEU A 255 -10.04 20.09 -0.32
C LEU A 255 -11.05 21.11 0.19
N ARG A 256 -11.06 21.39 1.48
CA ARG A 256 -11.94 22.42 2.04
C ARG A 256 -11.70 23.79 1.43
N LEU A 257 -10.46 24.13 1.11
CA LEU A 257 -10.07 25.46 0.62
C LEU A 257 -10.15 25.61 -0.89
N ARG A 258 -9.88 24.54 -1.65
CA ARG A 258 -9.66 24.61 -3.11
C ARG A 258 -10.66 23.84 -3.94
N PHE A 259 -11.45 22.93 -3.36
CA PHE A 259 -12.39 22.14 -4.15
C PHE A 259 -13.57 23.01 -4.58
N ARG A 260 -13.63 23.34 -5.87
CA ARG A 260 -14.77 24.00 -6.50
C ARG A 260 -15.54 22.97 -7.31
N PRO A 261 -16.83 22.72 -6.99
CA PRO A 261 -17.64 21.74 -7.72
C PRO A 261 -17.82 22.10 -9.20
N GLU A 262 -17.68 23.39 -9.52
CA GLU A 262 -17.69 23.94 -10.90
C GLU A 262 -16.73 23.18 -11.84
N PHE A 263 -15.51 22.86 -11.41
CA PHE A 263 -14.53 22.15 -12.25
C PHE A 263 -14.90 20.69 -12.55
N VAL A 264 -15.83 20.11 -11.80
CA VAL A 264 -16.32 18.74 -12.01
C VAL A 264 -17.52 18.73 -12.96
N LEU A 265 -18.23 19.85 -13.09
CA LEU A 265 -19.45 19.98 -13.90
C LEU A 265 -19.21 20.59 -15.30
N GLU A 266 -18.08 21.28 -15.51
CA GLU A 266 -17.67 21.82 -16.82
C GLU A 266 -17.00 20.78 -17.74
N THR A 267 -17.22 19.49 -17.47
CA THR A 267 -16.74 18.37 -18.29
C THR A 267 -17.90 17.60 -18.89
#